data_AF-T0UKA5-F1
#
_entry.id   AF-T0UKA5-F1
#
_cell.length_a   1.000
_cell.length_b   1.000
_cell.length_c   1.000
_cell.angle_alpha   90.00
_cell.angle_beta   90.00
_cell.angle_gamma   90.00
#
_symmetry.space_group_name_H-M   'P 1'
#
loop_
_entity.id
_entity.type
_entity.pdbx_description
1 polymer ?
#
loop_
_entity_poly.entity_id
_entity_poly.type
_entity_poly.pdbx_seq_one_letter_code
_entity_poly.pdbx_strand_id
1 'polypeptide(L)'
;MLTWQLSDYFFTMIANCLLGGYTGAISISVSIIRNTLMIKNWDSIYSTILLVIIQVSAGTYFNNLGLIGLLPLISSVSYTIVSFATDKVQWLRWVTVENMILWAFYDFTIKAYPALIMDVFITITTLIAIAKYSSFGKKKKSMNNIHALLY
;
A
#
# COMPACT_ATOMS: atom_id res chain seq x y z
N MET A 1 3.42 4.49 -13.51
CA MET A 1 3.00 3.60 -12.41
C MET A 1 2.13 4.35 -11.40
N LEU A 2 2.56 5.52 -10.89
CA LEU A 2 1.79 6.33 -9.93
C LEU A 2 0.45 6.88 -10.47
N THR A 3 0.38 7.24 -11.76
CA THR A 3 -0.85 7.74 -12.41
C THR A 3 -1.96 6.69 -12.47
N TRP A 4 -1.61 5.43 -12.71
CA TRP A 4 -2.57 4.31 -12.68
C TRP A 4 -3.09 4.05 -11.26
N GLN A 5 -2.23 4.17 -10.24
CA GLN A 5 -2.66 4.08 -8.84
C GLN A 5 -3.64 5.20 -8.47
N LEU A 6 -3.46 6.42 -8.98
CA LEU A 6 -4.40 7.51 -8.73
C LEU A 6 -5.79 7.23 -9.31
N SER A 7 -5.87 6.64 -10.50
CA SER A 7 -7.14 6.24 -11.09
C SER A 7 -7.83 5.15 -10.26
N ASP A 8 -7.08 4.13 -9.84
CA ASP A 8 -7.57 3.05 -8.99
C ASP A 8 -8.12 3.60 -7.66
N TYR A 9 -7.32 4.40 -6.96
CA TYR A 9 -7.73 5.09 -5.73
C TYR A 9 -8.98 5.96 -5.91
N PHE A 10 -9.12 6.66 -7.02
CA PHE A 10 -10.32 7.46 -7.26
C PHE A 10 -11.59 6.60 -7.32
N PHE A 11 -11.57 5.48 -8.04
CA PHE A 11 -12.71 4.57 -8.12
C PHE A 11 -12.99 3.88 -6.77
N THR A 12 -11.95 3.46 -6.07
CA THR A 12 -12.08 2.82 -4.74
C THR A 12 -12.63 3.79 -3.70
N MET A 13 -12.29 5.09 -3.78
CA MET A 13 -12.86 6.13 -2.93
C MET A 13 -14.37 6.29 -3.16
N ILE A 14 -14.82 6.33 -4.42
CA ILE A 14 -16.25 6.40 -4.75
C ILE A 14 -16.98 5.16 -4.26
N ALA A 15 -16.43 3.97 -4.49
CA ALA A 15 -17.00 2.71 -4.03
C ALA A 15 -17.16 2.70 -2.49
N ASN A 16 -16.14 3.15 -1.77
CA ASN A 16 -16.17 3.28 -0.32
C ASN A 16 -17.24 4.26 0.16
N CYS A 17 -17.38 5.43 -0.46
CA CYS A 17 -18.44 6.38 -0.12
C CYS A 17 -19.84 5.80 -0.36
N LEU A 18 -20.05 5.07 -1.45
CA LEU A 18 -21.35 4.48 -1.81
C LEU A 18 -21.73 3.29 -0.92
N LEU A 19 -20.74 2.51 -0.46
CA LEU A 19 -20.95 1.31 0.35
C LEU A 19 -20.92 1.59 1.86
N GLY A 20 -20.76 2.86 2.26
CA GLY A 20 -20.69 3.27 3.66
C GLY A 20 -19.33 3.00 4.32
N GLY A 21 -18.29 2.74 3.56
CA GLY A 21 -16.91 2.59 4.02
C GLY A 21 -16.18 3.91 4.19
N TYR A 22 -16.65 4.80 5.08
CA TYR A 22 -16.12 6.17 5.17
C TYR A 22 -14.64 6.24 5.61
N THR A 23 -14.19 5.30 6.45
CA THR A 23 -12.78 5.26 6.89
C THR A 23 -11.83 4.89 5.75
N GLY A 24 -12.24 3.98 4.87
CA GLY A 24 -11.55 3.64 3.64
C GLY A 24 -11.50 4.83 2.69
N ALA A 25 -12.63 5.52 2.49
CA ALA A 25 -12.69 6.71 1.64
C ALA A 25 -11.72 7.82 2.11
N ILE A 26 -11.65 8.08 3.42
CA ILE A 26 -10.72 9.05 4.00
C ILE A 26 -9.27 8.60 3.80
N SER A 27 -8.98 7.32 4.04
CA SER A 27 -7.63 6.76 3.87
C SER A 27 -7.13 6.85 2.43
N ILE A 28 -8.03 6.62 1.47
CA ILE A 28 -7.72 6.74 0.04
C ILE A 28 -7.56 8.21 -0.35
N SER A 29 -8.43 9.10 0.14
CA SER A 29 -8.32 10.54 -0.10
C SER A 29 -6.96 11.09 0.32
N VAL A 30 -6.50 10.72 1.52
CA VAL A 30 -5.18 11.10 2.02
C VAL A 30 -4.06 10.49 1.16
N SER A 31 -4.22 9.24 0.73
CA SER A 31 -3.25 8.57 -0.14
C SER A 31 -3.13 9.23 -1.52
N ILE A 32 -4.23 9.73 -2.08
CA ILE A 32 -4.25 10.54 -3.32
C ILE A 32 -3.47 11.84 -3.14
N ILE A 33 -3.69 12.56 -2.04
CA ILE A 33 -2.98 13.80 -1.72
C ILE A 33 -1.48 13.51 -1.58
N ARG A 34 -1.10 12.48 -0.81
CA ARG A 34 0.31 12.06 -0.64
C ARG A 34 0.96 11.74 -1.99
N ASN A 35 0.30 10.93 -2.82
CA ASN A 35 0.82 10.57 -4.13
C ASN A 35 0.96 11.80 -5.05
N THR A 36 0.04 12.76 -4.96
CA THR A 36 0.13 14.03 -5.71
C THR A 36 1.31 14.89 -5.24
N LEU A 37 1.57 14.95 -3.92
CA LEU A 37 2.73 15.66 -3.38
C LEU A 37 4.05 15.05 -3.86
N MET A 38 4.16 13.72 -3.88
CA MET A 38 5.34 13.03 -4.43
C MET A 38 5.55 13.33 -5.91
N ILE A 39 4.50 13.37 -6.73
CA ILE A 39 4.61 13.74 -8.16
C ILE A 39 5.13 15.17 -8.33
N LYS A 40 4.70 16.09 -7.46
CA LYS A 40 5.13 17.49 -7.47
C LYS A 40 6.49 17.73 -6.78
N ASN A 41 7.13 16.69 -6.22
CA ASN A 41 8.34 16.79 -5.38
C ASN A 41 8.16 17.76 -4.18
N TRP A 42 6.94 17.82 -3.63
CA TRP A 42 6.61 18.59 -2.42
C TRP A 42 6.43 17.69 -1.20
N ASP A 43 6.83 16.43 -1.32
CA ASP A 43 6.85 15.49 -0.22
C ASP A 43 7.96 15.87 0.77
N SER A 44 7.58 15.96 2.03
CA SER A 44 8.50 16.15 3.15
C SER A 44 8.01 15.28 4.30
N ILE A 45 8.89 15.02 5.27
CA ILE A 45 8.49 14.28 6.47
C ILE A 45 7.39 15.01 7.25
N TYR A 46 7.39 16.35 7.23
CA TYR A 46 6.37 17.17 7.88
C TYR A 46 5.01 17.07 7.19
N SER A 47 4.96 17.17 5.86
CA SER A 47 3.70 17.01 5.11
C SER A 47 3.15 15.59 5.26
N THR A 48 4.01 14.59 5.35
CA THR A 48 3.61 13.20 5.61
C THR A 48 3.02 13.03 7.00
N ILE A 49 3.71 13.49 8.05
CA ILE A 49 3.22 13.39 9.43
C ILE A 49 1.89 14.10 9.58
N LEU A 50 1.75 15.29 8.99
CA LEU A 50 0.49 16.04 9.00
C LEU A 50 -0.65 15.24 8.33
N LEU A 51 -0.39 14.65 7.17
CA LEU A 51 -1.37 13.81 6.47
C LEU A 51 -1.77 12.58 7.29
N VAL A 52 -0.81 11.92 7.96
CA VAL A 52 -1.09 10.78 8.85
C VAL A 52 -1.96 11.22 10.03
N ILE A 53 -1.67 12.36 10.67
CA ILE A 53 -2.48 12.90 11.78
C ILE A 53 -3.90 13.18 11.31
N ILE A 54 -4.06 13.85 10.16
CA ILE A 54 -5.39 14.14 9.58
C ILE A 54 -6.13 12.83 9.29
N GLN A 55 -5.46 11.86 8.69
CA GLN A 55 -6.03 10.56 8.37
C GLN A 55 -6.51 9.80 9.61
N VAL A 56 -5.67 9.71 10.64
CA VAL A 56 -6.00 9.02 11.90
C VAL A 56 -7.14 9.74 12.61
N SER A 57 -7.10 11.06 12.69
CA SER A 57 -8.14 11.85 13.37
C SER A 57 -9.48 11.77 12.64
N ALA A 58 -9.50 12.01 11.33
CA ALA A 58 -10.72 11.96 10.54
C ALA A 58 -11.25 10.53 10.39
N GLY A 59 -10.36 9.56 10.12
CA GLY A 59 -10.75 8.17 9.94
C GLY A 59 -11.28 7.52 11.23
N THR A 60 -10.78 7.90 12.41
CA THR A 60 -11.37 7.44 13.68
C THR A 60 -12.68 8.13 14.01
N TYR A 61 -12.83 9.43 13.71
CA TYR A 61 -14.07 10.18 13.94
C TYR A 61 -15.23 9.67 13.07
N PHE A 62 -14.98 9.41 11.79
CA PHE A 62 -15.99 8.91 10.85
C PHE A 62 -16.09 7.37 10.83
N ASN A 63 -15.51 6.69 11.82
CA ASN A 63 -15.52 5.24 11.88
C ASN A 63 -16.88 4.68 12.27
N ASN A 64 -17.56 4.09 11.30
CA ASN A 64 -18.85 3.41 11.46
C ASN A 64 -18.73 1.88 11.48
N LEU A 65 -17.53 1.32 11.23
CA LEU A 65 -17.27 -0.12 11.09
C LEU A 65 -16.47 -0.70 12.27
N GLY A 66 -16.25 0.08 13.33
CA GLY A 66 -15.52 -0.34 14.52
C GLY A 66 -14.08 -0.75 14.19
N LEU A 67 -13.64 -1.91 14.66
CA LEU A 67 -12.27 -2.40 14.43
C LEU A 67 -11.94 -2.59 12.94
N ILE A 68 -12.93 -2.95 12.13
CA ILE A 68 -12.74 -3.18 10.69
C ILE A 68 -12.40 -1.87 9.98
N GLY A 69 -13.04 -0.77 10.37
CA GLY A 69 -12.76 0.55 9.83
C GLY A 69 -11.34 1.07 10.13
N LEU A 70 -10.61 0.42 11.05
CA LEU A 70 -9.21 0.74 11.35
C LEU A 70 -8.23 0.01 10.44
N LEU A 71 -8.64 -1.05 9.72
CA LEU A 71 -7.74 -1.80 8.83
C LEU A 71 -7.14 -0.93 7.72
N PRO A 72 -7.91 -0.10 6.98
CA PRO A 72 -7.36 0.81 5.97
C PRO A 72 -6.40 1.84 6.56
N LEU A 73 -6.66 2.23 7.82
CA LEU A 73 -5.87 3.19 8.58
C LEU A 73 -4.50 2.63 8.94
N ILE A 74 -4.47 1.45 9.57
CA ILE A 74 -3.24 0.75 9.95
C ILE A 74 -2.41 0.45 8.69
N SER A 75 -3.07 -0.06 7.65
CA SER A 75 -2.47 -0.37 6.35
C SER A 75 -1.75 0.83 5.72
N SER A 76 -2.37 2.01 5.78
CA SER A 76 -1.78 3.24 5.22
C SER A 76 -0.64 3.80 6.06
N VAL A 77 -0.74 3.71 7.39
CA VAL A 77 0.32 4.14 8.32
C VAL A 77 1.53 3.22 8.20
N SER A 78 1.35 1.90 8.14
CA SER A 78 2.46 0.95 7.99
C SER A 78 3.20 1.16 6.67
N TYR A 79 2.47 1.32 5.57
CA TYR A 79 3.05 1.66 4.26
C TYR A 79 3.87 2.94 4.30
N THR A 80 3.35 3.98 4.96
CA THR A 80 4.05 5.26 5.11
C THR A 80 5.35 5.08 5.90
N ILE A 81 5.32 4.44 7.08
CA ILE A 81 6.51 4.23 7.92
C ILE A 81 7.59 3.47 7.16
N VAL A 82 7.24 2.35 6.51
CA VAL A 82 8.21 1.55 5.76
C VAL A 82 8.76 2.32 4.56
N SER A 83 7.93 3.08 3.86
CA SER A 83 8.40 3.92 2.73
C SER A 83 9.41 4.98 3.15
N PHE A 84 9.29 5.51 4.38
CA PHE A 84 10.25 6.46 4.93
C PHE A 84 11.49 5.79 5.54
N ALA A 85 11.34 4.59 6.10
CA ALA A 85 12.41 3.93 6.82
C ALA A 85 13.42 3.20 5.90
N THR A 86 13.03 2.85 4.67
CA THR A 86 13.90 2.05 3.80
C THR A 86 13.64 2.27 2.31
N ASP A 87 14.73 2.46 1.55
CA ASP A 87 14.69 2.49 0.08
C ASP A 87 14.80 1.08 -0.52
N LYS A 88 14.89 0.05 0.32
CA LYS A 88 15.02 -1.34 -0.15
C LYS A 88 13.70 -1.78 -0.77
N VAL A 89 13.70 -1.87 -2.10
CA VAL A 89 12.56 -2.32 -2.93
C VAL A 89 11.89 -3.60 -2.42
N GLN A 90 12.64 -4.54 -1.83
CA GLN A 90 12.05 -5.76 -1.26
C GLN A 90 11.16 -5.50 -0.04
N TRP A 91 11.57 -4.61 0.86
CA TRP A 91 10.76 -4.23 2.01
C TRP A 91 9.49 -3.48 1.59
N LEU A 92 9.62 -2.60 0.58
CA LEU A 92 8.47 -1.94 -0.03
C LEU A 92 7.47 -2.95 -0.62
N ARG A 93 7.94 -4.01 -1.27
CA ARG A 93 7.06 -5.07 -1.80
C ARG A 93 6.35 -5.86 -0.71
N TRP A 94 7.03 -6.17 0.39
CA TRP A 94 6.42 -6.86 1.53
C TRP A 94 5.35 -6.02 2.21
N VAL A 95 5.59 -4.72 2.42
CA VAL A 95 4.56 -3.84 3.00
C VAL A 95 3.41 -3.61 2.03
N THR A 96 3.63 -3.63 0.71
CA THR A 96 2.53 -3.64 -0.27
C THR A 96 1.64 -4.88 -0.12
N VAL A 97 2.22 -6.06 0.08
CA VAL A 97 1.45 -7.29 0.31
C VAL A 97 0.63 -7.18 1.60
N GLU A 98 1.22 -6.72 2.70
CA GLU A 98 0.51 -6.45 3.96
C GLU A 98 -0.66 -5.47 3.73
N ASN A 99 -0.38 -4.37 3.03
CA ASN A 99 -1.34 -3.32 2.74
C ASN A 99 -2.57 -3.86 1.98
N MET A 100 -2.34 -4.63 0.92
CA MET A 100 -3.40 -5.23 0.10
C MET A 100 -4.20 -6.29 0.86
N ILE A 101 -3.59 -7.06 1.77
CA ILE A 101 -4.31 -8.05 2.59
C ILE A 101 -5.28 -7.35 3.55
N LEU A 102 -4.83 -6.28 4.21
CA LEU A 102 -5.68 -5.48 5.11
C LEU A 102 -6.84 -4.82 4.36
N TRP A 103 -6.57 -4.31 3.15
CA TRP A 103 -7.61 -3.78 2.26
C TRP A 103 -8.59 -4.85 1.80
N ALA A 104 -8.12 -6.04 1.42
CA ALA A 104 -8.98 -7.14 0.99
C ALA A 104 -9.99 -7.55 2.08
N PHE A 105 -9.56 -7.66 3.34
CA PHE A 105 -10.49 -7.95 4.45
C PHE A 105 -11.53 -6.85 4.65
N TYR A 106 -11.12 -5.60 4.52
CA TYR A 106 -11.99 -4.45 4.64
C TYR A 106 -12.99 -4.39 3.47
N ASP A 107 -12.54 -4.51 2.24
CA ASP A 107 -13.35 -4.46 1.02
C ASP A 107 -14.32 -5.64 0.93
N PHE A 108 -13.93 -6.82 1.42
CA PHE A 108 -14.86 -7.94 1.61
C PHE A 108 -16.00 -7.59 2.57
N THR A 109 -15.71 -6.88 3.66
CA THR A 109 -16.71 -6.50 4.66
C THR A 109 -17.70 -5.47 4.12
N ILE A 110 -17.21 -4.45 3.41
CA ILE A 110 -18.08 -3.43 2.80
C ILE A 110 -18.70 -3.89 1.47
N LYS A 111 -18.47 -5.14 1.05
CA LYS A 111 -18.95 -5.74 -0.21
C LYS A 111 -18.45 -5.03 -1.48
N ALA A 112 -17.26 -4.42 -1.41
CA ALA A 112 -16.58 -3.79 -2.53
C ALA A 112 -15.86 -4.85 -3.39
N TYR A 113 -16.60 -5.78 -3.99
CA TYR A 113 -16.01 -6.91 -4.73
C TYR A 113 -15.05 -6.51 -5.88
N PRO A 114 -15.29 -5.44 -6.66
CA PRO A 114 -14.33 -5.03 -7.68
C PRO A 114 -12.96 -4.65 -7.10
N ALA A 115 -12.94 -3.94 -5.97
CA ALA A 115 -11.71 -3.54 -5.30
C ALA A 115 -11.01 -4.76 -4.66
N LEU A 116 -11.78 -5.66 -4.03
CA LEU A 116 -11.27 -6.93 -3.52
C LEU A 116 -10.54 -7.77 -4.59
N ILE A 117 -11.08 -7.84 -5.81
CA ILE A 117 -10.43 -8.56 -6.92
C ILE A 117 -9.09 -7.90 -7.27
N MET A 118 -9.04 -6.57 -7.28
CA MET A 118 -7.82 -5.81 -7.54
C MET A 118 -6.77 -6.04 -6.45
N ASP A 119 -7.16 -6.05 -5.18
CA ASP A 119 -6.25 -6.34 -4.05
C ASP A 119 -5.60 -7.71 -4.18
N VAL A 120 -6.39 -8.73 -4.53
CA VAL A 120 -5.88 -10.09 -4.76
C VAL A 120 -4.91 -10.12 -5.95
N PHE A 121 -5.25 -9.43 -7.05
CA PHE A 121 -4.38 -9.35 -8.21
C PHE A 121 -3.04 -8.66 -7.91
N ILE A 122 -3.06 -7.53 -7.21
CA ILE A 122 -1.85 -6.80 -6.79
C ILE A 122 -1.01 -7.65 -5.84
N THR A 123 -1.66 -8.37 -4.92
CA THR A 123 -0.98 -9.28 -3.99
C THR A 123 -0.22 -10.38 -4.75
N ILE A 124 -0.88 -11.08 -5.67
CA ILE A 124 -0.27 -12.17 -6.45
C ILE A 124 0.90 -11.65 -7.31
N THR A 125 0.68 -10.56 -8.04
CA THR A 125 1.72 -9.98 -8.91
C THR A 125 2.94 -9.52 -8.11
N THR A 126 2.73 -8.97 -6.91
CA THR A 126 3.80 -8.56 -5.99
C THR A 126 4.57 -9.76 -5.42
N LEU A 127 3.87 -10.83 -5.03
CA LEU A 127 4.50 -12.07 -4.56
C LEU A 127 5.36 -12.72 -5.65
N ILE A 128 4.89 -12.77 -6.89
CA ILE A 128 5.69 -13.25 -8.05
C ILE A 128 6.95 -12.39 -8.21
N ALA A 129 6.84 -11.07 -8.06
CA ALA A 129 7.99 -10.17 -8.16
C ALA A 129 9.03 -10.41 -7.04
N ILE A 130 8.59 -10.69 -5.81
CA ILE A 130 9.45 -11.09 -4.68
C ILE A 130 10.15 -12.42 -4.99
N ALA A 131 9.40 -13.45 -5.40
CA ALA A 131 9.93 -14.77 -5.72
C ALA A 131 10.99 -14.70 -6.84
N LYS A 132 10.70 -13.96 -7.92
CA LYS A 132 11.64 -13.75 -9.03
C LYS A 132 12.92 -13.05 -8.57
N TYR A 133 12.81 -12.02 -7.73
CA TYR A 133 13.99 -11.33 -7.18
C TYR A 133 14.86 -12.25 -6.32
N SER A 134 14.24 -13.08 -5.47
CA SER A 134 14.97 -14.06 -4.64
C SER A 134 15.75 -15.08 -5.49
N SER A 135 15.19 -15.48 -6.64
CA SER A 135 15.84 -16.38 -7.61
C SER A 135 17.06 -15.73 -8.28
N PHE A 136 16.95 -14.46 -8.70
CA PHE A 136 18.09 -13.71 -9.24
C PHE A 136 19.22 -13.54 -8.22
N GLY A 137 18.89 -13.29 -6.95
CA GLY A 137 19.87 -13.21 -5.86
C GLY A 137 20.64 -14.52 -5.66
N LYS A 138 19.95 -15.67 -5.69
CA LYS A 138 20.58 -17.00 -5.61
C LYS A 138 21.48 -17.28 -6.82
N LYS A 139 21.04 -16.92 -8.03
CA LYS A 139 21.81 -17.15 -9.26
C LYS A 139 23.10 -16.32 -9.30
N LYS A 140 23.06 -15.06 -8.84
CA LYS A 140 24.25 -14.19 -8.73
C LYS A 140 25.24 -14.71 -7.68
N LYS A 141 24.77 -15.19 -6.53
CA LYS A 141 25.62 -15.76 -5.48
C LYS A 141 26.32 -17.06 -5.94
N SER A 142 25.60 -17.91 -6.68
CA SER A 142 26.17 -19.12 -7.30
C SER A 142 27.30 -18.79 -8.29
N MET A 143 27.08 -17.81 -9.18
CA MET A 143 28.07 -17.42 -10.18
C MET A 143 29.34 -16.79 -9.56
N ASN A 144 29.18 -16.00 -8.49
CA ASN A 144 30.32 -15.46 -7.75
C ASN A 144 31.15 -16.55 -7.03
N ASN A 145 30.51 -17.59 -6.50
CA ASN A 145 31.23 -18.71 -5.88
C ASN A 145 32.04 -19.53 -6.91
N ILE A 146 31.52 -19.69 -8.13
CA ILE A 146 32.26 -20.36 -9.21
C ILE A 146 33.51 -19.54 -9.60
N HIS A 147 33.37 -18.23 -9.73
CA HIS A 147 34.53 -17.36 -10.01
C HIS A 147 35.56 -17.38 -8.88
N ALA A 148 35.15 -17.46 -7.62
CA ALA A 148 36.05 -17.54 -6.47
C ALA A 148 36.80 -18.89 -6.36
N LEU A 149 36.32 -19.95 -7.04
CA LEU A 149 36.99 -21.25 -7.11
C LEU A 149 37.97 -21.36 -8.28
N LEU A 150 37.94 -20.39 -9.21
CA LEU A 150 38.80 -20.34 -10.41
C LEU A 150 40.06 -19.46 -10.22
N TYR A 151 40.26 -18.90 -9.03
CA TYR A 151 41.45 -18.15 -8.60
C TYR A 151 41.97 -18.74 -7.29
#